data_AF-A0A9E5YY74-F1
#
_entry.id   AF-A0A9E5YY74-F1
#
_cell.length_a   1.000
_cell.length_b   1.000
_cell.length_c   1.000
_cell.angle_alpha   90.00
_cell.angle_beta   90.00
_cell.angle_gamma   90.00
#
_symmetry.space_group_name_H-M   'P 1'
#
loop_
_entity.id
_entity.type
_entity.pdbx_description
1 polymer ?
#
loop_
_entity_poly.entity_id
_entity_poly.type
_entity_poly.pdbx_seq_one_letter_code
_entity_poly.pdbx_strand_id
1 'polypeptide(L)'
;MPILDRITGATSRILISGAPEGYDVQLMTQWAHKTGRALLIVQDDQAMARAEDTLRFFAPDLECLGFPAWDCLPYDRVSPNADVLNRRMRALNRLLKPVQTGKPQLILTTVSAYLQRVLPR
;
A
#
# COMPACT_ATOMS: atom_id res chain seq x y z
N MET A 1 15.18 2.57 -17.43
CA MET A 1 14.06 3.02 -18.29
C MET A 1 13.82 4.49 -17.96
N PRO A 2 14.00 5.44 -18.91
CA PRO A 2 14.20 6.87 -18.60
C PRO A 2 13.03 7.57 -17.91
N ILE A 3 11.79 7.09 -18.08
CA ILE A 3 10.61 7.68 -17.46
C ILE A 3 10.50 7.40 -15.96
N LEU A 4 10.96 6.22 -15.52
CA LEU A 4 10.90 5.81 -14.11
C LEU A 4 11.89 6.58 -13.25
N ASP A 5 13.07 6.86 -13.79
CA ASP A 5 14.06 7.70 -13.10
C ASP A 5 13.55 9.14 -12.97
N ARG A 6 12.81 9.63 -13.96
CA ARG A 6 12.14 10.93 -13.88
C ARG A 6 11.04 10.97 -12.83
N ILE A 7 10.23 9.90 -12.71
CA ILE A 7 9.13 9.82 -11.74
C ILE A 7 9.68 9.68 -10.31
N THR A 8 10.64 8.78 -10.11
CA THR A 8 11.23 8.51 -8.78
C THR A 8 12.15 9.63 -8.29
N GLY A 9 12.75 10.40 -9.21
CA GLY A 9 13.57 11.57 -8.89
C GLY A 9 12.78 12.87 -8.76
N ALA A 10 11.45 12.83 -8.89
CA ALA A 10 10.62 14.03 -8.85
C ALA A 10 10.49 14.59 -7.43
N THR A 11 10.71 15.89 -7.31
CA THR A 11 10.50 16.65 -6.06
C THR A 11 9.12 17.29 -5.96
N SER A 12 8.30 17.17 -7.00
CA SER A 12 6.96 17.75 -7.09
C SER A 12 5.93 16.69 -7.51
N ARG A 13 4.65 17.02 -7.36
CA ARG A 13 3.55 16.13 -7.74
C ARG A 13 3.58 15.89 -9.26
N ILE A 14 3.59 14.62 -9.65
CA ILE A 14 3.44 14.20 -11.03
C ILE A 14 2.04 13.62 -11.23
N LEU A 15 1.36 14.08 -12.28
CA LEU A 15 0.15 13.43 -12.79
C LEU A 15 0.55 12.37 -13.81
N ILE A 16 0.12 11.14 -13.59
CA ILE A 16 0.24 10.05 -14.55
C ILE A 16 -1.18 9.74 -15.03
N SER A 17 -1.38 9.77 -16.35
CA SER A 17 -2.67 9.56 -16.99
C SER A 17 -2.50 8.70 -18.25
N GLY A 18 -3.56 7.99 -18.66
CA GLY A 18 -3.51 7.11 -19.83
C GLY A 18 -2.70 5.81 -19.59
N ALA A 19 -2.43 5.48 -18.32
CA ALA A 19 -1.79 4.23 -17.96
C ALA A 19 -2.81 3.08 -17.96
N PRO A 20 -2.42 1.87 -18.39
CA PRO A 20 -3.27 0.69 -18.29
C PRO A 20 -3.47 0.27 -16.83
N GLU A 21 -4.49 -0.56 -16.59
CA GLU A 21 -4.75 -1.14 -15.26
C GLU A 21 -3.53 -1.96 -14.78
N GLY A 22 -3.18 -1.83 -13.50
CA GLY A 22 -2.03 -2.51 -12.87
C GLY A 22 -0.68 -1.81 -13.07
N TYR A 23 -0.59 -0.77 -13.91
CA TYR A 23 0.64 0.01 -14.08
C TYR A 23 1.03 0.76 -12.80
N ASP A 24 0.05 1.17 -12.00
CA ASP A 24 0.24 1.74 -10.67
C ASP A 24 1.01 0.78 -9.76
N VAL A 25 0.63 -0.49 -9.69
CA VAL A 25 1.32 -1.51 -8.90
C VAL A 25 2.75 -1.71 -9.42
N GLN A 26 2.93 -1.84 -10.74
CA GLN A 26 4.26 -2.00 -11.34
C GLN A 26 5.19 -0.83 -11.02
N LEU A 27 4.69 0.40 -11.15
CA LEU A 27 5.44 1.61 -10.83
C LEU A 27 5.83 1.64 -9.35
N MET A 28 4.88 1.32 -8.46
CA MET A 28 5.14 1.31 -7.02
C MET A 28 6.09 0.18 -6.59
N THR A 29 6.09 -0.96 -7.28
CA THR A 29 7.07 -2.02 -7.10
C THR A 29 8.48 -1.53 -7.41
N GLN A 30 8.67 -0.89 -8.55
CA GLN A 30 9.98 -0.34 -8.94
C GLN A 30 10.45 0.76 -7.99
N TRP A 31 9.53 1.59 -7.52
CA TRP A 31 9.81 2.56 -6.48
C TRP A 31 10.30 1.86 -5.21
N ALA A 32 9.58 0.84 -4.73
CA ALA A 32 9.94 0.10 -3.52
C ALA A 32 11.30 -0.58 -3.63
N HIS A 33 11.69 -1.10 -4.81
CA HIS A 33 13.04 -1.63 -5.02
C HIS A 33 14.13 -0.56 -4.89
N LYS A 34 13.87 0.67 -5.36
CA LYS A 34 14.84 1.77 -5.34
C LYS A 34 14.99 2.40 -3.94
N THR A 35 13.90 2.52 -3.19
CA THR A 35 13.87 3.21 -1.89
C THR A 35 13.80 2.26 -0.68
N GLY A 36 13.60 0.96 -0.91
CA GLY A 36 13.33 -0.05 0.11
C GLY A 36 11.88 -0.11 0.58
N ARG A 37 11.11 0.97 0.43
CA ARG A 37 9.70 1.04 0.85
C ARG A 37 8.89 2.04 0.04
N ALA A 38 7.67 1.68 -0.30
CA ALA A 38 6.72 2.57 -0.96
C ALA A 38 5.29 2.43 -0.40
N LEU A 39 4.46 3.45 -0.61
CA LEU A 39 3.05 3.50 -0.18
C LEU A 39 2.16 3.73 -1.41
N LEU A 40 1.19 2.86 -1.61
CA LEU A 40 0.13 3.01 -2.60
C LEU A 40 -1.21 3.20 -1.86
N ILE A 41 -1.85 4.33 -2.12
CA ILE A 41 -3.19 4.64 -1.62
C ILE A 41 -4.16 4.45 -2.78
N VAL A 42 -5.05 3.46 -2.65
CA VAL A 42 -6.09 3.16 -3.63
C VAL A 42 -7.46 3.67 -3.18
N GLN A 43 -8.43 3.65 -4.08
CA GLN A 43 -9.74 4.24 -3.83
C GLN A 43 -10.57 3.47 -2.80
N ASP A 44 -10.61 2.14 -2.90
CA ASP A 44 -11.47 1.26 -2.11
C ASP A 44 -10.85 -0.13 -1.90
N ASP A 45 -11.55 -0.98 -1.14
CA ASP A 45 -11.08 -2.33 -0.80
C ASP A 45 -11.01 -3.26 -2.02
N GLN A 46 -11.86 -3.05 -3.04
CA GLN A 46 -11.83 -3.84 -4.28
C GLN A 46 -10.59 -3.49 -5.12
N ALA A 47 -10.24 -2.21 -5.22
CA ALA A 47 -8.99 -1.77 -5.82
C ALA A 47 -7.78 -2.30 -5.04
N MET A 48 -7.86 -2.34 -3.71
CA MET A 48 -6.78 -2.89 -2.87
C MET A 48 -6.59 -4.38 -3.10
N ALA A 49 -7.67 -5.16 -3.16
CA ALA A 49 -7.63 -6.59 -3.46
C ALA A 49 -7.01 -6.86 -4.85
N ARG A 50 -7.41 -6.11 -5.89
CA ARG A 50 -6.81 -6.19 -7.23
C ARG A 50 -5.31 -5.86 -7.24
N ALA A 51 -4.91 -4.83 -6.49
CA ALA A 51 -3.50 -4.46 -6.37
C ALA A 51 -2.69 -5.56 -5.66
N GLU A 52 -3.25 -6.20 -4.64
CA GLU A 52 -2.62 -7.34 -3.95
C GLU A 52 -2.44 -8.55 -4.85
N ASP A 53 -3.47 -8.90 -5.64
CA ASP A 53 -3.40 -10.03 -6.57
C ASP A 53 -2.37 -9.77 -7.68
N THR A 54 -2.37 -8.54 -8.21
CA THR A 54 -1.40 -8.07 -9.20
C THR A 54 0.02 -8.14 -8.64
N LEU A 55 0.24 -7.66 -7.41
CA LEU A 55 1.55 -7.70 -6.77
C LEU A 55 2.04 -9.13 -6.55
N ARG A 56 1.16 -10.04 -6.08
CA ARG A 56 1.51 -11.46 -5.88
C ARG A 56 1.97 -12.12 -7.19
N PHE A 57 1.42 -11.71 -8.33
CA PHE A 57 1.81 -12.21 -9.64
C PHE A 57 3.12 -11.59 -10.15
N PHE A 58 3.24 -10.26 -10.12
CA PHE A 58 4.34 -9.54 -10.78
C PHE A 58 5.60 -9.39 -9.92
N ALA A 59 5.48 -9.34 -8.60
CA ALA A 59 6.59 -9.02 -7.71
C ALA A 59 6.50 -9.78 -6.38
N PRO A 60 6.56 -11.13 -6.41
CA PRO A 60 6.43 -11.97 -5.22
C PRO A 60 7.58 -11.81 -4.22
N ASP A 61 8.66 -11.16 -4.62
CA ASP A 61 9.82 -10.84 -3.78
C ASP A 61 9.58 -9.63 -2.86
N LEU A 62 8.59 -8.78 -3.17
CA LEU A 62 8.17 -7.69 -2.30
C LEU A 62 7.34 -8.18 -1.12
N GLU A 63 7.58 -7.60 0.05
CA GLU A 63 6.68 -7.76 1.18
C GLU A 63 5.48 -6.80 1.05
N CYS A 64 4.31 -7.37 0.79
CA CYS A 64 3.03 -6.66 0.75
C CYS A 64 2.46 -6.43 2.15
N LEU A 65 2.27 -5.18 2.55
CA LEU A 65 1.63 -4.79 3.81
C LEU A 65 0.27 -4.13 3.53
N GLY A 66 -0.79 -4.93 3.51
CA GLY A 66 -2.16 -4.43 3.37
C GLY A 66 -2.69 -3.83 4.68
N PHE A 67 -3.08 -2.55 4.65
CA PHE A 67 -3.74 -1.82 5.74
C PHE A 67 -5.16 -1.45 5.30
N PRO A 68 -6.15 -2.33 5.54
CA PRO A 68 -7.54 -2.13 5.10
C PRO A 68 -8.23 -1.03 5.92
N ALA A 69 -9.34 -0.51 5.39
CA ALA A 69 -10.26 0.30 6.18
C ALA A 69 -10.94 -0.54 7.27
N TRP A 70 -11.68 0.11 8.17
CA TRP A 70 -12.68 -0.61 8.94
C TRP A 70 -13.82 -1.07 8.02
N ASP A 71 -14.37 -2.24 8.29
CA ASP A 71 -15.54 -2.81 7.61
C ASP A 71 -16.87 -2.31 8.20
N CYS A 72 -16.80 -1.28 9.05
CA CYS A 72 -17.94 -0.58 9.61
C CYS A 72 -17.89 0.92 9.28
N LEU A 73 -19.05 1.58 9.38
CA LEU A 73 -19.14 3.01 9.12
C LEU A 73 -18.55 3.84 10.27
N PRO A 74 -18.16 5.10 10.03
CA PRO A 74 -17.86 6.02 11.11
C PRO A 74 -19.04 6.13 12.09
N TYR A 75 -18.78 5.91 13.38
CA TYR A 75 -19.78 5.91 14.47
C TYR A 75 -20.82 4.78 14.39
N ASP A 76 -20.47 3.65 13.77
CA ASP A 76 -21.28 2.44 13.81
C ASP A 76 -21.39 1.86 15.23
N ARG A 77 -22.48 1.15 15.51
CA ARG A 77 -22.72 0.43 16.76
C ARG A 77 -22.08 -0.94 16.78
N VAL A 78 -21.67 -1.43 15.62
CA VAL A 78 -21.00 -2.72 15.46
C VAL A 78 -19.49 -2.51 15.32
N SER A 79 -18.72 -3.27 16.10
CA SER A 79 -17.26 -3.28 16.00
C SER A 79 -16.80 -3.87 14.67
N PRO A 80 -15.65 -3.44 14.14
CA PRO A 80 -15.07 -4.05 12.95
C PRO A 80 -14.73 -5.52 13.20
N ASN A 81 -14.74 -6.32 12.14
CA ASN A 81 -14.43 -7.74 12.23
C ASN A 81 -13.00 -7.97 12.77
N ALA A 82 -12.85 -9.02 13.59
CA ALA A 82 -11.57 -9.44 14.16
C ALA A 82 -10.48 -9.65 13.08
N ASP A 83 -10.83 -10.14 11.88
CA ASP A 83 -9.87 -10.32 10.80
C ASP A 83 -9.33 -8.99 10.26
N VAL A 84 -10.19 -7.98 10.12
CA VAL A 84 -9.80 -6.62 9.71
C VAL A 84 -8.91 -6.00 10.77
N LEU A 85 -9.28 -6.13 12.06
CA LEU A 85 -8.47 -5.66 13.19
C LEU A 85 -7.10 -6.34 13.20
N ASN A 86 -7.04 -7.67 13.06
CA ASN A 86 -5.81 -8.44 13.05
C ASN A 86 -4.89 -8.02 11.89
N ARG A 87 -5.44 -7.83 10.69
CA ARG A 87 -4.69 -7.39 9.52
C ARG A 87 -4.07 -6.00 9.74
N ARG A 88 -4.85 -5.06 10.29
CA ARG A 88 -4.38 -3.71 10.63
C ARG A 88 -3.27 -3.74 11.68
N MET A 89 -3.45 -4.50 12.76
CA MET A 89 -2.45 -4.62 13.82
C MET A 89 -1.16 -5.28 13.32
N ARG A 90 -1.26 -6.31 12.48
CA ARG A 90 -0.11 -6.94 11.82
C ARG A 90 0.66 -5.94 10.95
N ALA A 91 -0.05 -5.16 10.12
CA ALA A 91 0.58 -4.14 9.29
C ALA A 91 1.29 -3.06 10.12
N LEU A 92 0.63 -2.51 11.14
CA LEU A 92 1.22 -1.50 12.03
C LEU A 92 2.45 -2.02 12.77
N ASN A 93 2.36 -3.22 13.37
CA ASN A 93 3.49 -3.86 14.04
C ASN A 93 4.66 -4.09 13.07
N ARG A 94 4.38 -4.54 11.84
CA ARG A 94 5.42 -4.76 10.84
C ARG A 94 6.08 -3.46 10.38
N LEU A 95 5.34 -2.34 10.34
CA LEU A 95 5.87 -1.00 10.03
C LEU A 95 6.81 -0.44 11.10
N LEU A 96 6.69 -0.89 12.36
CA LEU A 96 7.63 -0.54 13.43
C LEU A 96 9.00 -1.18 13.23
N LYS A 97 9.06 -2.32 12.54
CA LYS A 97 10.30 -3.05 12.27
C LYS A 97 11.02 -2.46 11.05
N PRO A 98 12.36 -2.53 11.01
CA PRO A 98 13.12 -2.09 9.84
C PRO A 98 12.73 -2.89 8.59
N VAL A 99 12.95 -2.27 7.42
CA VAL A 99 12.90 -3.00 6.14
C VAL A 99 14.05 -4.01 6.16
N GLN A 100 13.78 -5.24 5.75
CA GLN A 100 14.81 -6.27 5.70
C GLN A 100 15.64 -6.10 4.43
N THR A 101 16.95 -6.25 4.53
CA THR A 101 17.85 -6.20 3.37
C THR A 101 17.41 -7.23 2.33
N GLY A 102 17.24 -6.80 1.07
CA GLY A 102 16.80 -7.67 -0.02
C GLY A 102 15.30 -7.99 -0.02
N LYS A 103 14.50 -7.41 0.87
CA LYS A 103 13.04 -7.58 0.89
C LYS A 103 12.32 -6.22 0.98
N PRO A 104 12.20 -5.50 -0.15
CA PRO A 104 11.52 -4.21 -0.21
C PRO A 104 10.05 -4.35 0.16
N GLN A 105 9.46 -3.26 0.64
CA GLN A 105 8.09 -3.24 1.15
C GLN A 105 7.16 -2.36 0.31
N LEU A 106 5.99 -2.90 -0.02
CA LEU A 106 4.88 -2.10 -0.56
C LEU A 106 3.74 -2.08 0.45
N ILE A 107 3.38 -0.89 0.90
CA ILE A 107 2.24 -0.67 1.78
C ILE A 107 1.03 -0.35 0.89
N LEU A 108 -0.01 -1.16 1.01
CA LEU A 108 -1.26 -0.99 0.28
C LEU A 108 -2.34 -0.54 1.26
N THR A 109 -3.01 0.56 0.96
CA THR A 109 -4.08 1.07 1.81
C THR A 109 -5.13 1.81 1.00
N THR A 110 -6.29 2.04 1.58
CA THR A 110 -7.35 2.84 0.96
C THR A 110 -7.33 4.28 1.48
N VAL A 111 -7.99 5.20 0.78
CA VAL A 111 -8.16 6.58 1.26
C VAL A 111 -8.81 6.60 2.66
N SER A 112 -9.86 5.81 2.87
CA SER A 112 -10.57 5.71 4.15
C SER A 112 -9.69 5.21 5.28
N ALA A 113 -8.87 4.20 5.01
CA ALA A 113 -7.92 3.66 5.99
C ALA A 113 -6.81 4.66 6.32
N TYR A 114 -6.27 5.35 5.31
CA TYR A 114 -5.17 6.29 5.45
C TYR A 114 -5.54 7.52 6.29
N LEU A 115 -6.76 8.04 6.14
CA LEU A 115 -7.24 9.19 6.90
C LEU A 115 -7.51 8.88 8.38
N GLN A 116 -7.63 7.60 8.72
CA GLN A 116 -7.96 7.19 10.07
C GLN A 116 -6.73 7.28 10.99
N ARG A 117 -6.89 7.99 12.11
CA ARG A 117 -5.86 8.06 13.15
C ARG A 117 -5.63 6.67 13.77
N VAL A 118 -4.37 6.37 14.04
CA VAL A 118 -3.94 5.11 14.70
C VAL A 118 -3.33 5.42 16.07
N LEU A 119 -3.17 4.36 16.87
CA LEU A 119 -2.50 4.44 18.16
C LEU A 119 -1.07 4.99 18.00
N PRO A 120 -0.61 5.86 18.92
CA PRO A 120 0.78 6.31 18.93
C PRO A 120 1.74 5.16 19.26
N ARG A 121 3.02 5.35 18.91
CA ARG A 121 4.11 4.40 19.21
C ARG A 121 4.56 4.50 20.66
#